data_AF-A0A1G5AJB4-F1
#
_entry.id   AF-A0A1G5AJB4-F1
#
_cell.length_a   1.000
_cell.length_b   1.000
_cell.length_c   1.000
_cell.angle_alpha   90.00
_cell.angle_beta   90.00
_cell.angle_gamma   90.00
#
_symmetry.space_group_name_H-M   'P 1'
#
loop_
_entity.id
_entity.type
_entity.pdbx_description
1 polymer ?
#
loop_
_entity_poly.entity_id
_entity_poly.type
_entity_poly.pdbx_seq_one_letter_code
_entity_poly.pdbx_strand_id
1 'polypeptide(L)'
;MHETTQITYELGTVNIILNSESRNGQDAPDFHFTDYDQLLCSCFTPKELEQIAEGESAELTFNLIMDDSYNGGLIDSHLSNFAEIPGKIFEGLTKGAYMSLDVQKSLGNNEQSELEMFYENIDFQLDIPISLIKENREYFIYIDFMGSTELFEDIDKEIETISINTNAIGSSLLLYKEMPRIANAKINYDNVYGGKTQYLCVIGIIALILLWKRIDFLHKKE
;
A
#
# COMPACT_ATOMS: atom_id res chain seq x y z
N MET A 1 -13.15 -12.86 0.22
CA MET A 1 -12.33 -13.26 -0.93
C MET A 1 -11.77 -14.66 -0.72
N HIS A 2 -11.67 -15.48 -1.79
CA HIS A 2 -10.85 -16.69 -1.82
C HIS A 2 -10.23 -16.78 -3.21
N GLU A 3 -8.93 -16.54 -3.31
CA GLU A 3 -8.18 -16.56 -4.55
C GLU A 3 -7.05 -17.59 -4.45
N THR A 4 -6.78 -18.31 -5.54
CA THR A 4 -5.64 -19.22 -5.62
C THR A 4 -4.87 -18.95 -6.90
N THR A 5 -3.61 -18.60 -6.74
CA THR A 5 -2.68 -18.30 -7.83
C THR A 5 -1.55 -19.33 -7.80
N GLN A 6 -1.36 -20.03 -8.90
CA GLN A 6 -0.23 -20.94 -9.06
C GLN A 6 0.88 -20.23 -9.83
N ILE A 7 2.09 -20.26 -9.26
CA ILE A 7 3.30 -19.78 -9.91
C ILE A 7 4.30 -20.92 -10.06
N THR A 8 5.06 -20.88 -11.15
CA THR A 8 6.14 -21.82 -11.40
C THR A 8 7.45 -21.18 -10.95
N TYR A 9 8.21 -21.88 -10.12
CA TYR A 9 9.53 -21.44 -9.68
C TYR A 9 10.56 -22.49 -10.13
N GLU A 10 11.31 -22.16 -11.17
CA GLU A 10 12.20 -23.10 -11.87
C GLU A 10 11.46 -24.39 -12.29
N LEU A 11 11.74 -25.52 -11.64
CA LEU A 11 11.08 -26.81 -11.91
C LEU A 11 9.88 -27.08 -10.98
N GLY A 12 9.78 -26.35 -9.87
CA GLY A 12 8.73 -26.52 -8.86
C GLY A 12 7.50 -25.66 -9.11
N THR A 13 6.50 -25.86 -8.27
CA THR A 13 5.24 -25.10 -8.32
C THR A 13 4.90 -24.60 -6.92
N VAL A 14 4.45 -23.35 -6.83
CA VAL A 14 3.97 -22.77 -5.58
C VAL A 14 2.53 -22.33 -5.76
N ASN A 15 1.65 -22.83 -4.90
CA ASN A 15 0.26 -22.38 -4.83
C ASN A 15 0.17 -21.29 -3.76
N ILE A 16 -0.35 -20.13 -4.13
CA ILE A 16 -0.59 -19.00 -3.23
C ILE A 16 -2.09 -18.86 -3.06
N ILE A 17 -2.56 -19.00 -1.83
CA ILE A 17 -3.97 -18.96 -1.46
C ILE A 17 -4.19 -17.68 -0.64
N LEU A 18 -5.05 -16.80 -1.13
CA LEU A 18 -5.42 -15.54 -0.47
C LEU A 18 -6.86 -15.64 0.03
N ASN A 19 -7.02 -15.64 1.35
CA ASN A 19 -8.31 -15.67 2.03
C ASN A 19 -8.55 -14.34 2.71
N SER A 20 -9.70 -13.71 2.43
CA SER A 20 -10.16 -12.53 3.16
C SER A 20 -11.57 -12.76 3.69
N GLU A 21 -11.71 -12.63 4.99
CA GLU A 21 -12.96 -12.83 5.72
C GLU A 21 -13.28 -11.61 6.58
N SER A 22 -14.57 -11.31 6.70
CA SER A 22 -15.08 -10.28 7.59
C SER A 22 -15.94 -10.97 8.64
N ARG A 23 -15.64 -10.72 9.92
CA ARG A 23 -16.47 -11.23 11.02
C ARG A 23 -17.76 -10.43 11.21
N ASN A 24 -17.92 -9.36 10.43
CA ASN A 24 -19.03 -8.43 10.51
C ASN A 24 -19.76 -8.38 9.17
N GLY A 25 -21.02 -7.92 9.16
CA GLY A 25 -21.84 -7.84 7.94
C GLY A 25 -21.38 -6.82 6.88
N GLN A 26 -20.11 -6.38 6.93
CA GLN A 26 -19.43 -5.59 5.91
C GLN A 26 -18.57 -6.53 5.06
N ASP A 27 -18.43 -6.22 3.77
CA ASP A 27 -17.54 -6.96 2.88
C ASP A 27 -16.08 -6.88 3.38
N ALA A 28 -15.40 -8.02 3.33
CA ALA A 28 -13.98 -8.10 3.70
C ALA A 28 -13.14 -7.38 2.64
N PRO A 29 -12.08 -6.65 3.03
CA PRO A 29 -11.21 -5.98 2.06
C PRO A 29 -10.46 -7.02 1.25
N ASP A 30 -10.37 -6.82 -0.06
CA ASP A 30 -9.48 -7.60 -0.90
C ASP A 30 -8.03 -7.13 -0.68
N PHE A 31 -7.06 -8.01 -0.91
CA PHE A 31 -5.65 -7.68 -0.76
C PHE A 31 -4.82 -8.45 -1.78
N HIS A 32 -3.69 -7.87 -2.16
CA HIS A 32 -2.81 -8.45 -3.16
C HIS A 32 -1.36 -8.05 -2.93
N PHE A 33 -0.46 -8.82 -3.56
CA PHE A 33 0.97 -8.58 -3.57
C PHE A 33 1.38 -8.05 -4.94
N THR A 34 2.26 -7.06 -4.96
CA THR A 34 2.73 -6.44 -6.21
C THR A 34 3.70 -7.35 -6.98
N ASP A 35 4.55 -8.08 -6.25
CA ASP A 35 5.58 -8.97 -6.81
C ASP A 35 5.56 -10.33 -6.11
N TYR A 36 5.13 -11.35 -6.84
CA TYR A 36 5.05 -12.73 -6.34
C TYR A 36 6.41 -13.42 -6.24
N ASP A 37 7.43 -13.00 -7.00
CA ASP A 37 8.78 -13.53 -6.88
C ASP A 37 9.45 -13.01 -5.60
N GLN A 38 9.24 -11.72 -5.30
CA GLN A 38 9.65 -11.13 -4.01
C GLN A 38 8.92 -11.81 -2.85
N LEU A 39 7.61 -12.05 -2.99
CA LEU A 39 6.82 -12.75 -1.97
C LEU A 39 7.40 -14.13 -1.65
N LEU A 40 7.73 -14.94 -2.67
CA LEU A 40 8.35 -16.25 -2.48
C LEU A 40 9.66 -16.17 -1.70
N CYS A 41 10.56 -15.27 -2.13
CA CYS A 41 11.85 -15.06 -1.48
C CYS A 41 11.70 -14.62 -0.01
N SER A 42 10.63 -13.87 0.29
CA SER A 42 10.34 -13.39 1.65
C SER A 42 9.72 -14.46 2.55
N CYS A 43 9.08 -15.50 2.01
CA CYS A 43 8.37 -16.52 2.77
C CYS A 43 9.20 -17.80 2.99
N PHE A 44 10.10 -18.12 2.05
CA PHE A 44 10.90 -19.34 2.08
C PHE A 44 12.36 -19.04 2.37
N THR A 45 12.98 -19.94 3.14
CA THR A 45 14.43 -19.91 3.35
C THR A 45 15.16 -20.31 2.05
N PRO A 46 16.45 -19.95 1.89
CA PRO A 46 17.23 -20.33 0.72
C PRO A 46 17.24 -21.84 0.45
N LYS A 47 17.23 -22.65 1.50
CA LYS A 47 17.19 -24.12 1.40
C LYS A 47 15.84 -24.61 0.89
N GLU A 48 14.74 -24.04 1.36
CA GLU A 48 13.39 -24.39 0.88
C GLU A 48 13.22 -23.97 -0.58
N LEU A 49 13.73 -22.79 -0.97
CA LEU A 49 13.72 -22.33 -2.36
C LEU A 49 14.52 -23.26 -3.29
N GLU A 50 15.66 -23.79 -2.83
CA GLU A 50 16.44 -24.78 -3.59
C GLU A 50 15.63 -26.06 -3.82
N GLN A 51 14.92 -26.55 -2.80
CA GLN A 51 14.06 -27.73 -2.91
C GLN A 51 12.89 -27.51 -3.88
N ILE A 52 12.25 -26.34 -3.83
CA ILE A 52 11.23 -25.96 -4.81
C ILE A 52 11.85 -25.92 -6.21
N ALA A 53 13.02 -25.31 -6.37
CA ALA A 53 13.70 -25.23 -7.66
C ALA A 53 14.08 -26.60 -8.24
N GLU A 54 14.30 -27.61 -7.39
CA GLU A 54 14.54 -29.00 -7.78
C GLU A 54 13.26 -29.75 -8.21
N GLY A 55 12.08 -29.14 -8.06
CA GLY A 55 10.80 -29.69 -8.52
C GLY A 55 9.79 -30.01 -7.41
N GLU A 56 10.07 -29.64 -6.16
CA GLU A 56 9.13 -29.81 -5.05
C GLU A 56 7.97 -28.79 -5.16
N SER A 57 6.78 -29.20 -4.72
CA SER A 57 5.60 -28.32 -4.67
C SER A 57 5.53 -27.61 -3.32
N ALA A 58 5.14 -26.34 -3.30
CA ALA A 58 4.90 -25.61 -2.06
C ALA A 58 3.52 -24.94 -2.05
N GLU A 59 3.06 -24.59 -0.86
CA GLU A 59 1.82 -23.84 -0.66
C GLU A 59 2.07 -22.70 0.34
N LEU A 60 1.54 -21.53 0.02
CA LEU A 60 1.47 -20.36 0.89
C LEU A 60 0.00 -20.00 1.07
N THR A 61 -0.46 -19.92 2.31
CA THR A 61 -1.83 -19.51 2.63
C THR A 61 -1.79 -18.24 3.47
N PHE A 62 -2.49 -17.21 3.00
CA PHE A 62 -2.65 -15.93 3.66
C PHE A 62 -4.11 -15.80 4.12
N ASN A 63 -4.32 -15.57 5.40
CA ASN A 63 -5.64 -15.38 5.98
C ASN A 63 -5.74 -13.98 6.57
N LEU A 64 -6.46 -13.10 5.89
CA LEU A 64 -6.81 -11.78 6.37
C LEU A 64 -8.21 -11.82 6.99
N ILE A 65 -8.32 -11.43 8.26
CA ILE A 65 -9.58 -11.37 8.98
C ILE A 65 -9.83 -9.93 9.41
N MET A 66 -10.90 -9.31 8.91
CA MET A 66 -11.36 -8.00 9.36
C MET A 66 -12.37 -8.13 10.51
N ASP A 67 -12.17 -7.29 11.54
CA ASP A 67 -13.08 -7.13 12.66
C ASP A 67 -13.36 -5.63 12.93
N ASP A 68 -14.56 -5.35 13.41
CA ASP A 68 -15.08 -4.02 13.74
C ASP A 68 -15.28 -3.98 15.25
N SER A 69 -14.24 -3.56 15.97
CA SER A 69 -14.26 -3.54 17.42
C SER A 69 -15.05 -2.37 18.03
N TYR A 70 -16.07 -1.85 17.33
CA TYR A 70 -17.06 -0.96 17.93
C TYR A 70 -18.39 -1.65 18.25
N ASN A 71 -18.36 -2.87 18.79
CA ASN A 71 -19.54 -3.47 19.42
C ASN A 71 -19.20 -4.33 20.65
N GLY A 72 -18.84 -3.65 21.75
CA GLY A 72 -19.36 -3.91 23.11
C GLY A 72 -19.44 -5.33 23.71
N GLY A 73 -18.78 -6.35 23.17
CA GLY A 73 -18.85 -7.72 23.68
C GLY A 73 -17.59 -8.50 23.37
N LEU A 74 -16.84 -8.86 24.42
CA LEU A 74 -15.63 -9.68 24.38
C LEU A 74 -14.53 -9.15 23.45
N ILE A 75 -13.90 -8.06 23.92
CA ILE A 75 -12.59 -7.59 23.45
C ILE A 75 -11.56 -8.64 23.86
N ASP A 76 -11.42 -9.70 23.07
CA ASP A 76 -10.41 -10.73 23.25
C ASP A 76 -9.03 -10.14 22.94
N SER A 77 -8.19 -10.02 23.98
CA SER A 77 -6.71 -9.91 24.05
C SER A 77 -5.86 -9.16 23.00
N HIS A 78 -6.22 -9.11 21.73
CA HIS A 78 -5.44 -8.48 20.66
C HIS A 78 -5.61 -6.96 20.64
N LEU A 79 -6.80 -6.47 21.02
CA LEU A 79 -7.09 -5.03 21.13
C LEU A 79 -6.41 -4.34 22.32
N SER A 80 -6.06 -5.09 23.37
CA SER A 80 -5.35 -4.53 24.53
C SER A 80 -3.96 -4.02 24.18
N ASN A 81 -3.27 -4.66 23.23
CA ASN A 81 -1.96 -4.20 22.77
C ASN A 81 -2.07 -2.83 22.06
N PHE A 82 -3.15 -2.63 21.28
CA PHE A 82 -3.43 -1.33 20.67
C PHE A 82 -3.98 -0.27 21.65
N ALA A 83 -4.33 -0.66 22.88
CA ALA A 83 -4.79 0.27 23.92
C ALA A 83 -3.63 0.92 24.69
N GLU A 84 -2.43 0.33 24.68
CA GLU A 84 -1.24 0.83 25.38
C GLU A 84 -0.33 1.73 24.51
N ILE A 85 -0.72 1.96 23.26
CA ILE A 85 0.06 2.75 22.29
C ILE A 85 0.23 4.18 22.82
N PRO A 86 1.47 4.73 22.80
CA PRO A 86 1.73 6.08 23.25
C PRO A 86 0.81 7.08 22.53
N GLY A 87 0.00 7.83 23.27
CA GLY A 87 -0.98 8.78 22.73
C GLY A 87 -0.43 9.86 21.79
N LYS A 88 0.89 9.98 21.63
CA LYS A 88 1.54 10.83 20.62
C LYS A 88 1.48 10.27 19.21
N ILE A 89 1.46 8.95 19.03
CA ILE A 89 1.43 8.31 17.69
C ILE A 89 0.05 8.52 17.05
N PHE A 90 -1.02 8.56 17.86
CA PHE A 90 -2.38 8.80 17.38
C PHE A 90 -2.81 10.26 17.36
N GLU A 91 -1.93 11.23 17.63
CA GLU A 91 -2.33 12.63 17.67
C GLU A 91 -2.78 13.09 16.27
N GLY A 92 -4.10 13.23 16.08
CA GLY A 92 -4.70 13.58 14.80
C GLY A 92 -5.06 12.40 13.88
N LEU A 93 -4.89 11.15 14.34
CA LEU A 93 -5.32 9.95 13.63
C LEU A 93 -6.62 9.39 14.24
N THR A 94 -7.52 8.91 13.38
CA THR A 94 -8.78 8.28 13.76
C THR A 94 -8.73 6.80 13.44
N LYS A 95 -9.29 5.98 14.32
CA LYS A 95 -9.39 4.53 14.14
C LYS A 95 -10.41 4.17 13.07
N GLY A 96 -10.01 3.31 12.15
CA GLY A 96 -10.84 2.76 11.07
C GLY A 96 -11.27 1.32 11.39
N ALA A 97 -10.57 0.35 10.79
CA ALA A 97 -10.89 -1.07 10.88
C ALA A 97 -9.73 -1.87 11.49
N TYR A 98 -10.07 -2.93 12.24
CA TYR A 98 -9.08 -3.87 12.77
C TYR A 98 -8.96 -5.06 11.85
N MET A 99 -7.74 -5.55 11.67
CA MET A 99 -7.45 -6.67 10.78
C MET A 99 -6.39 -7.58 11.41
N SER A 100 -6.40 -8.86 11.08
CA SER A 100 -5.32 -9.80 11.42
C SER A 100 -4.89 -10.52 10.17
N LEU A 101 -3.59 -10.56 9.91
CA LEU A 101 -3.01 -11.32 8.82
C LEU A 101 -2.22 -12.49 9.41
N ASP A 102 -2.66 -13.71 9.11
CA ASP A 102 -1.95 -14.94 9.47
C ASP A 102 -1.41 -15.59 8.19
N VAL A 103 -0.17 -16.08 8.23
CA VAL A 103 0.50 -16.67 7.07
C VAL A 103 1.00 -18.06 7.41
N GLN A 104 0.70 -19.01 6.53
CA GLN A 104 1.12 -20.40 6.66
C GLN A 104 1.84 -20.84 5.40
N LYS A 105 2.87 -21.68 5.57
CA LYS A 105 3.59 -22.30 4.46
C LYS A 105 3.73 -23.81 4.65
N SER A 106 3.70 -24.54 3.55
CA SER A 106 4.10 -25.95 3.51
C SER A 106 4.97 -26.23 2.29
N LEU A 107 5.87 -27.21 2.43
CA LEU A 107 6.75 -27.69 1.37
C LEU A 107 6.55 -29.20 1.20
N GLY A 108 6.28 -29.63 -0.02
CA GLY A 108 6.00 -31.01 -0.38
C GLY A 108 4.81 -31.56 0.41
N ASN A 109 5.04 -32.66 1.13
CA ASN A 109 4.06 -33.28 2.03
C ASN A 109 4.31 -32.93 3.50
N ASN A 110 5.14 -31.93 3.80
CA ASN A 110 5.39 -31.50 5.17
C ASN A 110 4.15 -30.80 5.75
N GLU A 111 4.03 -30.84 7.07
CA GLU A 111 2.96 -30.13 7.79
C GLU A 111 3.08 -28.61 7.55
N GLN A 112 1.92 -27.94 7.52
CA GLN A 112 1.86 -26.49 7.46
C GLN A 112 2.53 -25.89 8.70
N SER A 113 3.39 -24.91 8.45
CA SER A 113 4.08 -24.13 9.46
C SER A 113 3.64 -22.68 9.38
N GLU A 114 3.46 -22.04 10.53
CA GLU A 114 3.13 -20.63 10.62
C GLU A 114 4.37 -19.78 10.38
N LEU A 115 4.21 -18.69 9.63
CA LEU A 115 5.25 -17.70 9.38
C LEU A 115 5.00 -16.49 10.28
N GLU A 116 5.90 -16.26 11.24
CA GLU A 116 5.77 -15.16 12.21
C GLU A 116 6.10 -13.78 11.61
N MET A 117 6.98 -13.75 10.60
CA MET A 117 7.34 -12.54 9.85
C MET A 117 7.95 -12.90 8.50
N PHE A 118 7.92 -11.96 7.56
CA PHE A 118 8.64 -12.13 6.29
C PHE A 118 10.15 -11.93 6.48
N TYR A 119 10.95 -12.67 5.73
CA TYR A 119 12.41 -12.53 5.74
C TYR A 119 12.90 -11.23 5.09
N GLU A 120 12.10 -10.69 4.17
CA GLU A 120 12.34 -9.43 3.46
C GLU A 120 11.05 -8.60 3.45
N ASN A 121 11.17 -7.29 3.23
CA ASN A 121 9.99 -6.47 3.06
C ASN A 121 9.29 -6.82 1.74
N ILE A 122 7.96 -6.82 1.77
CA ILE A 122 7.10 -7.03 0.61
C ILE A 122 6.19 -5.85 0.39
N ASP A 123 5.86 -5.59 -0.87
CA ASP A 123 4.83 -4.63 -1.24
C ASP A 123 3.45 -5.29 -1.15
N PHE A 124 2.66 -4.81 -0.22
CA PHE A 124 1.33 -5.30 0.13
C PHE A 124 0.32 -4.19 -0.10
N GLN A 125 -0.71 -4.49 -0.90
CA GLN A 125 -1.80 -3.57 -1.19
C GLN A 125 -3.10 -4.14 -0.66
N LEU A 126 -3.88 -3.27 -0.01
CA LEU A 126 -5.12 -3.62 0.67
C LEU A 126 -6.22 -2.63 0.28
N ASP A 127 -7.40 -3.15 -0.03
CA ASP A 127 -8.57 -2.34 -0.27
C ASP A 127 -9.08 -1.69 1.01
N ILE A 128 -9.40 -0.41 0.94
CA ILE A 128 -9.97 0.32 2.06
C ILE A 128 -11.46 -0.05 2.16
N PRO A 129 -11.97 -0.42 3.36
CA PRO A 129 -13.40 -0.69 3.52
C PRO A 129 -14.26 0.46 3.01
N ILE A 130 -15.29 0.15 2.22
CA ILE A 130 -16.14 1.16 1.53
C ILE A 130 -16.70 2.22 2.49
N SER A 131 -16.99 1.85 3.75
CA SER A 131 -17.48 2.76 4.78
C SER A 131 -16.45 3.84 5.19
N LEU A 132 -15.16 3.59 4.95
CA LEU A 132 -14.04 4.46 5.31
C LEU A 132 -13.53 5.31 4.14
N ILE A 133 -13.80 4.94 2.89
CA ILE A 133 -13.33 5.64 1.68
C ILE A 133 -13.86 7.08 1.62
N LYS A 134 -12.97 8.08 1.58
CA LYS A 134 -13.28 9.50 1.30
C LYS A 134 -12.10 10.22 0.66
N GLU A 135 -12.38 11.11 -0.30
CA GLU A 135 -11.38 11.92 -1.02
C GLU A 135 -10.50 12.82 -0.12
N ASN A 136 -10.98 13.18 1.07
CA ASN A 136 -10.26 14.07 2.00
C ASN A 136 -9.64 13.30 3.18
N ARG A 137 -9.18 12.06 2.94
CA ARG A 137 -8.53 11.24 3.95
C ARG A 137 -7.18 10.75 3.46
N GLU A 138 -6.23 10.75 4.38
CA GLU A 138 -4.99 9.98 4.24
C GLU A 138 -5.10 8.76 5.15
N TYR A 139 -4.66 7.60 4.65
CA TYR A 139 -4.74 6.33 5.35
C TYR A 139 -3.37 5.88 5.83
N PHE A 140 -3.37 5.12 6.92
CA PHE A 140 -2.18 4.56 7.54
C PHE A 140 -2.50 3.18 8.07
N ILE A 141 -1.53 2.27 8.09
CA ILE A 141 -1.66 0.97 8.74
C ILE A 141 -0.73 0.93 9.93
N TYR A 142 -1.26 0.60 11.09
CA TYR A 142 -0.46 0.37 12.28
C TYR A 142 -0.46 -1.11 12.62
N ILE A 143 0.71 -1.76 12.61
CA ILE A 143 0.86 -3.21 12.79
C ILE A 143 1.50 -3.50 14.15
N ASP A 144 0.93 -4.46 14.88
CA ASP A 144 1.54 -5.12 16.03
C ASP A 144 1.98 -6.52 15.60
N PHE A 145 3.29 -6.77 15.71
CA PHE A 145 3.92 -8.03 15.37
C PHE A 145 5.01 -8.36 16.39
N MET A 146 4.97 -9.57 16.94
CA MET A 146 5.96 -10.05 17.92
C MET A 146 6.21 -9.11 19.12
N GLY A 147 5.22 -8.30 19.52
CA GLY A 147 5.34 -7.32 20.60
C GLY A 147 6.09 -6.03 20.23
N SER A 148 6.41 -5.85 18.94
CA SER A 148 6.84 -4.59 18.34
C SER A 148 5.69 -3.98 17.58
N THR A 149 5.70 -2.64 17.46
CA THR A 149 4.65 -1.94 16.74
C THR A 149 5.22 -0.91 15.79
N GLU A 150 4.65 -0.80 14.59
CA GLU A 150 5.11 0.12 13.55
C GLU A 150 3.94 0.76 12.81
N LEU A 151 4.11 2.03 12.42
CA LEU A 151 3.15 2.80 11.63
C LEU A 151 3.68 2.92 10.19
N PHE A 152 2.87 2.45 9.25
CA PHE A 152 3.13 2.52 7.83
C PHE A 152 2.25 3.60 7.19
N GLU A 153 2.90 4.48 6.44
CA GLU A 153 2.23 5.47 5.59
C GLU A 153 1.94 4.84 4.22
N ASP A 154 0.84 5.26 3.62
CA ASP A 154 0.49 4.85 2.26
C ASP A 154 1.51 5.37 1.23
N ILE A 155 2.04 4.45 0.43
CA ILE A 155 3.08 4.72 -0.57
C ILE A 155 2.48 5.32 -1.86
N ASP A 156 1.29 4.87 -2.27
CA ASP A 156 0.70 5.28 -3.56
C ASP A 156 -0.30 6.45 -3.43
N LYS A 157 -0.92 6.63 -2.26
CA LYS A 157 -1.90 7.69 -1.96
C LYS A 157 -3.17 7.58 -2.80
N GLU A 158 -3.53 6.37 -3.19
CA GLU A 158 -4.80 6.10 -3.85
C GLU A 158 -5.96 6.23 -2.85
N ILE A 159 -7.16 6.50 -3.36
CA ILE A 159 -8.32 6.79 -2.50
C ILE A 159 -8.97 5.50 -1.98
N GLU A 160 -8.89 4.43 -2.77
CA GLU A 160 -9.62 3.18 -2.57
C GLU A 160 -8.74 2.06 -2.00
N THR A 161 -7.42 2.23 -2.03
CA THR A 161 -6.44 1.24 -1.57
C THR A 161 -5.39 1.89 -0.71
N ILE A 162 -4.70 1.08 0.09
CA ILE A 162 -3.49 1.48 0.81
C ILE A 162 -2.37 0.49 0.47
N SER A 163 -1.22 1.01 0.08
CA SER A 163 -0.03 0.23 -0.26
C SER A 163 1.08 0.48 0.75
N ILE A 164 1.61 -0.59 1.33
CA ILE A 164 2.70 -0.54 2.32
C ILE A 164 3.83 -1.51 1.95
N ASN A 165 5.04 -1.15 2.34
CA ASN A 165 6.22 -2.01 2.25
C ASN A 165 6.57 -2.50 3.64
N THR A 166 6.34 -3.79 3.93
CA THR A 166 6.47 -4.33 5.29
C THR A 166 7.00 -5.74 5.29
N ASN A 167 7.68 -6.13 6.37
CA ASN A 167 7.99 -7.53 6.68
C ASN A 167 7.16 -8.07 7.86
N ALA A 168 6.25 -7.26 8.40
CA ALA A 168 5.48 -7.60 9.58
C ALA A 168 4.25 -8.45 9.21
N ILE A 169 4.01 -9.50 10.00
CA ILE A 169 2.82 -10.34 9.97
C ILE A 169 2.17 -10.24 11.35
N GLY A 170 0.86 -10.07 11.40
CA GLY A 170 0.14 -10.00 12.67
C GLY A 170 -1.09 -9.12 12.63
N SER A 171 -1.43 -8.57 13.79
CA SER A 171 -2.60 -7.71 13.96
C SER A 171 -2.31 -6.31 13.44
N SER A 172 -3.27 -5.71 12.76
CA SER A 172 -3.15 -4.36 12.23
C SER A 172 -4.41 -3.54 12.45
N LEU A 173 -4.22 -2.22 12.46
CA LEU A 173 -5.26 -1.23 12.60
C LEU A 173 -5.14 -0.23 11.45
N LEU A 174 -6.17 -0.18 10.62
CA LEU A 174 -6.34 0.87 9.63
C LEU A 174 -6.70 2.17 10.35
N LEU A 175 -5.94 3.22 10.06
CA LEU A 175 -6.10 4.55 10.60
C LEU A 175 -6.32 5.54 9.47
N TYR A 176 -6.95 6.65 9.78
CA TYR A 176 -7.07 7.75 8.84
C TYR A 176 -6.97 9.12 9.49
N LYS A 177 -6.53 10.08 8.70
CA LYS A 177 -6.52 11.50 9.06
C LYS A 177 -7.42 12.26 8.11
N GLU A 178 -8.34 13.04 8.66
CA GLU A 178 -9.13 13.96 7.83
C GLU A 178 -8.27 15.15 7.42
N MET A 179 -8.08 15.31 6.12
CA MET A 179 -7.49 16.50 5.56
C MET A 179 -8.54 17.61 5.50
N PRO A 180 -8.15 18.86 5.82
CA PRO A 180 -9.05 19.98 5.74
C PRO A 180 -9.63 20.03 4.32
N ARG A 181 -10.95 20.02 4.22
CA ARG A 181 -11.63 20.20 2.93
C ARG A 181 -11.16 21.53 2.37
N ILE A 182 -10.34 21.46 1.32
CA ILE A 182 -10.10 22.63 0.47
C ILE A 182 -11.43 22.84 -0.26
N ALA A 183 -12.33 23.62 0.35
CA ALA A 183 -13.58 24.01 -0.26
C ALA A 183 -13.26 24.73 -1.57
N ASN A 184 -13.35 23.99 -2.68
CA ASN A 184 -13.09 24.47 -4.02
C ASN A 184 -11.70 25.10 -4.22
N ALA A 185 -10.67 24.28 -4.31
CA ALA A 185 -9.90 24.39 -5.53
C ALA A 185 -10.64 23.52 -6.55
N LYS A 186 -11.53 24.13 -7.36
CA LYS A 186 -11.67 23.65 -8.74
C LYS A 186 -10.26 23.72 -9.31
N ILE A 187 -9.49 22.64 -9.19
CA ILE A 187 -8.33 22.47 -10.04
C ILE A 187 -8.94 22.14 -11.39
N ASN A 188 -9.24 23.19 -12.14
CA ASN A 188 -9.31 23.10 -13.59
C ASN A 188 -8.02 22.39 -14.00
N TYR A 189 -8.12 21.13 -14.44
CA TYR A 189 -7.11 20.48 -15.28
C TYR A 189 -7.01 21.12 -16.68
N ASP A 190 -7.27 22.43 -16.76
CA ASP A 190 -7.20 23.26 -17.96
C ASP A 190 -6.33 24.51 -17.75
N ASN A 191 -5.73 24.76 -16.58
CA ASN A 191 -5.00 26.04 -16.39
C ASN A 191 -3.79 26.05 -15.42
N VAL A 192 -3.07 24.94 -15.21
CA VAL A 192 -1.82 24.96 -14.40
C VAL A 192 -0.53 24.87 -15.24
N TYR A 193 -0.62 24.67 -16.56
CA TYR A 193 0.49 24.90 -17.51
C TYR A 193 0.25 26.06 -18.50
N GLY A 194 -0.68 26.99 -18.20
CA GLY A 194 -1.01 28.10 -19.10
C GLY A 194 -0.48 29.49 -18.68
N GLY A 195 -0.04 29.67 -17.43
CA GLY A 195 0.08 31.01 -16.83
C GLY A 195 1.42 31.73 -16.92
N LYS A 196 2.51 31.09 -17.35
CA LYS A 196 3.85 31.73 -17.42
C LYS A 196 4.58 31.59 -18.75
N THR A 197 4.17 30.68 -19.62
CA THR A 197 4.84 30.44 -20.92
C THR A 197 4.45 31.45 -21.99
N GLN A 198 3.25 32.03 -21.91
CA GLN A 198 2.78 33.02 -22.89
C GLN A 198 3.57 34.33 -22.83
N TYR A 199 3.94 34.80 -21.63
CA TYR A 199 4.82 35.96 -21.47
C TYR A 199 6.24 35.70 -21.96
N LEU A 200 6.77 34.47 -21.83
CA LEU A 200 8.09 34.13 -22.36
C LEU A 200 8.11 34.14 -23.89
N CYS A 201 7.06 33.64 -24.56
CA CYS A 201 6.94 33.73 -26.01
C CYS A 201 6.78 35.18 -26.49
N VAL A 202 5.97 36.00 -25.82
CA VAL A 202 5.81 37.42 -26.18
C VAL A 202 7.10 38.20 -25.96
N ILE A 203 7.80 38.00 -24.84
CA ILE A 203 9.10 38.63 -24.57
C ILE A 203 10.15 38.17 -25.60
N GLY A 204 10.16 36.88 -25.96
CA GLY A 204 11.03 36.34 -27.00
C GLY A 204 10.77 36.95 -28.38
N ILE A 205 9.51 37.15 -28.76
CA ILE A 205 9.13 37.80 -30.03
C ILE A 205 9.56 39.28 -30.02
N ILE A 206 9.34 40.01 -28.92
CA ILE A 206 9.77 41.41 -28.80
C ILE A 206 11.30 41.52 -28.90
N ALA A 207 12.04 40.62 -28.23
CA ALA A 207 13.50 40.58 -28.32
C ALA A 207 13.99 40.31 -29.75
N LEU A 208 13.36 39.37 -30.47
CA LEU A 208 13.68 39.07 -31.88
C LEU A 208 13.39 40.27 -32.80
N ILE A 209 12.28 40.98 -32.61
CA ILE A 209 11.95 42.18 -33.41
C ILE A 209 12.98 43.29 -33.16
N LEU A 210 13.39 43.52 -31.91
CA LEU A 210 14.41 44.51 -31.58
C LEU A 210 15.79 44.14 -32.15
N LEU A 211 16.14 42.86 -32.09
CA LEU A 211 17.42 42.36 -32.61
C LEU A 211 17.45 42.43 -34.14
N TRP A 212 16.34 42.11 -34.82
CA TRP A 212 16.21 42.27 -36.26
C TRP A 212 16.29 43.75 -36.68
N LYS A 213 15.60 44.67 -35.99
CA LYS A 213 15.74 46.12 -36.26
C LYS A 213 17.16 46.63 -36.07
N ARG A 214 17.91 46.09 -35.12
CA ARG A 214 19.30 46.49 -34.88
C ARG A 214 20.23 45.99 -35.99
N ILE A 215 20.01 44.78 -36.49
CA ILE A 215 20.75 44.23 -37.65
C ILE A 215 20.41 44.98 -38.93
N ASP A 216 19.14 45.32 -39.14
CA ASP A 216 18.68 46.06 -40.33
C ASP A 216 19.21 47.50 -40.33
N PHE A 217 19.36 48.12 -39.15
CA PHE A 217 20.00 49.43 -39.01
C PHE A 217 21.52 49.40 -39.25
N LEU A 218 22.17 48.27 -38.97
CA LEU A 218 23.61 48.07 -39.24
C LEU A 218 23.88 47.84 -40.73
N HIS A 219 23.01 47.10 -41.44
CA HIS A 219 23.15 46.88 -42.88
C HIS A 219 22.71 48.06 -43.75
N LYS A 220 21.99 49.04 -43.20
CA LYS A 220 21.65 50.30 -43.90
C LYS A 220 22.75 51.36 -43.87
N LYS A 221 23.91 51.06 -43.26
CA LYS A 221 25.04 51.98 -43.11
C LYS A 221 26.28 51.59 -43.92
N GLU A 222 26.15 50.66 -44.86
CA GLU A 222 27.04 50.53 -46.03
C GLU A 222 26.30 50.99 -47.28
#